data_AF-A0A7H1DXU2-F1
#
_entry.id   AF-A0A7H1DXU2-F1
#
_cell.length_a   1.000
_cell.length_b   1.000
_cell.length_c   1.000
_cell.angle_alpha   90.00
_cell.angle_beta   90.00
_cell.angle_gamma   90.00
#
_symmetry.space_group_name_H-M   'P 1'
#
loop_
_entity.id
_entity.type
_entity.pdbx_description
1 polymer ?
#
loop_
_entity_poly.entity_id
_entity_poly.type
_entity_poly.pdbx_seq_one_letter_code
_entity_poly.pdbx_strand_id
1 'polypeptide(L)'
;MEKNMQLRLQELIFSSSNPEVSREISKMENKGIIRKIAPRIYTSNLEESAAKIIQRNIFQILGNLYPGAVLSHRSALEFKPTEDSQIFLTYSYSKKIELPGITLNFFKGEQPVEGDSKFVGELYVASQERAFLENLQSARKTGRLPKNLPVEELENKLEKIFLIKGENGLNDFRDNAREISVKTGMQSEYAKLNKIIGALLKTRPSNLLSSPIAKARALGEPYDEGRLKLFEKLFIHLKQDIFENIEDKNLSPESFRNFAFFEAYFSNYIEGTVFEIEEAKQIVDSQIPIKNRGEDSHDILGTYKLVSSKKEMSLIPANVDELFDILSYRHKVLLDARQSKKPGEFKDKNNRAGETHFVDFTMVRGTLKKGFEFYQALTDAFSRAAFIMFLISEVHPFLDGNGRIARVMMNAEFVHAGQSRIMIPTVYREDYLGALRKLTRSSDPSVYIKMLQRAQKFSSQLDASDFLNLEKQIEKTNAFKESAEAVLKF
;
A
#
# COMPACT_ATOMS: atom_id res chain seq x y z
N MET A 1 8.44 4.09 -53.76
CA MET A 1 9.11 3.09 -52.90
C MET A 1 8.91 3.36 -51.41
N GLU A 2 8.91 4.62 -50.96
CA GLU A 2 8.77 4.99 -49.53
C GLU A 2 7.45 4.52 -48.87
N LYS A 3 6.31 4.64 -49.55
CA LYS A 3 5.00 4.15 -49.04
C LYS A 3 5.00 2.64 -48.72
N ASN A 4 5.70 1.84 -49.54
CA ASN A 4 5.86 0.39 -49.34
C ASN A 4 6.81 0.05 -48.18
N MET A 5 7.75 0.94 -47.84
CA MET A 5 8.66 0.74 -46.71
C MET A 5 7.95 1.05 -45.37
N GLN A 6 7.07 2.06 -45.37
CA GLN A 6 6.24 2.44 -44.21
C GLN A 6 5.24 1.33 -43.81
N LEU A 7 4.64 0.65 -44.79
CA LEU A 7 3.73 -0.48 -44.54
C LEU A 7 4.46 -1.73 -44.00
N ARG A 8 5.73 -1.94 -44.35
CA ARG A 8 6.54 -3.07 -43.85
C ARG A 8 6.95 -2.93 -42.38
N LEU A 9 7.06 -1.69 -41.89
CA LEU A 9 7.41 -1.40 -40.50
C LEU A 9 6.20 -1.48 -39.55
N GLN A 10 4.97 -1.57 -40.10
CA GLN A 10 3.76 -1.72 -39.30
C GLN A 10 3.47 -3.21 -39.09
N GLU A 11 3.32 -3.60 -37.82
CA GLU A 11 2.96 -4.98 -37.47
C GLU A 11 1.55 -5.33 -37.90
N LEU A 12 0.62 -4.37 -37.88
CA LEU A 12 -0.75 -4.53 -38.34
C LEU A 12 -1.02 -3.73 -39.60
N ILE A 13 -1.71 -4.37 -40.55
CA ILE A 13 -2.19 -3.78 -41.79
C ILE A 13 -3.68 -4.06 -41.91
N PHE A 14 -4.48 -3.03 -42.16
CA PHE A 14 -5.94 -3.14 -42.26
C PHE A 14 -6.39 -3.08 -43.72
N SER A 15 -7.46 -3.80 -44.05
CA SER A 15 -8.09 -3.70 -45.38
C SER A 15 -8.53 -2.25 -45.66
N SER A 16 -8.30 -1.76 -46.88
CA SER A 16 -8.71 -0.42 -47.29
C SER A 16 -9.79 -0.46 -48.38
N SER A 17 -10.70 0.51 -48.37
CA SER A 17 -11.65 0.74 -49.46
C SER A 17 -11.01 1.42 -50.67
N ASN A 18 -9.81 2.00 -50.52
CA ASN A 18 -9.05 2.55 -51.64
C ASN A 18 -8.56 1.39 -52.54
N PRO A 19 -8.96 1.34 -53.83
CA PRO A 19 -8.58 0.24 -54.73
C PRO A 19 -7.08 0.05 -54.91
N GLU A 20 -6.30 1.13 -54.86
CA GLU A 20 -4.83 1.06 -55.00
C GLU A 20 -4.21 0.36 -53.80
N VAL A 21 -4.57 0.80 -52.60
CA VAL A 21 -4.09 0.23 -51.33
C VAL A 21 -4.54 -1.23 -51.20
N SER A 22 -5.79 -1.54 -51.57
CA SER A 22 -6.27 -2.92 -51.55
C SER A 22 -5.48 -3.83 -52.48
N ARG A 23 -5.14 -3.37 -53.71
CA ARG A 23 -4.30 -4.13 -54.64
C ARG A 23 -2.89 -4.33 -54.10
N GLU A 24 -2.32 -3.33 -53.42
CA GLU A 24 -1.01 -3.45 -52.78
C GLU A 24 -1.02 -4.49 -51.65
N ILE A 25 -2.03 -4.48 -50.79
CA ILE A 25 -2.20 -5.47 -49.72
C ILE A 25 -2.28 -6.89 -50.32
N SER A 26 -3.12 -7.10 -51.33
CA SER A 26 -3.22 -8.41 -52.00
C SER A 26 -1.92 -8.84 -52.67
N LYS A 27 -1.16 -7.90 -53.28
CA LYS A 27 0.17 -8.21 -53.83
C LYS A 27 1.17 -8.61 -52.75
N MET A 28 1.14 -7.96 -51.58
CA MET A 28 2.02 -8.29 -50.45
C MET A 28 1.67 -9.65 -49.82
N GLU A 29 0.37 -9.95 -49.70
CA GLU A 29 -0.13 -11.24 -49.20
C GLU A 29 0.28 -12.38 -50.14
N ASN A 30 0.06 -12.24 -51.46
CA ASN A 30 0.43 -13.25 -52.44
C ASN A 30 1.94 -13.48 -52.53
N LYS A 31 2.76 -12.48 -52.18
CA LYS A 31 4.22 -12.58 -52.11
C LYS A 31 4.72 -13.15 -50.77
N GLY A 32 3.81 -13.47 -49.83
CA GLY A 32 4.16 -13.96 -48.50
C GLY A 32 4.85 -12.94 -47.59
N ILE A 33 4.78 -11.64 -47.93
CA ILE A 33 5.37 -10.56 -47.12
C ILE A 33 4.49 -10.27 -45.90
N ILE A 34 3.18 -10.45 -46.05
CA ILE A 34 2.19 -10.33 -44.99
C ILE A 34 1.30 -11.57 -45.03
N ARG A 35 0.60 -11.84 -43.93
CA ARG A 35 -0.43 -12.88 -43.87
C ARG A 35 -1.69 -12.38 -43.20
N LYS A 36 -2.83 -12.92 -43.60
CA LYS A 36 -4.12 -12.64 -42.98
C LYS A 36 -4.24 -13.36 -41.63
N ILE A 37 -4.64 -12.64 -40.59
CA ILE A 37 -4.83 -13.20 -39.24
C ILE A 37 -6.28 -13.16 -38.78
N ALA A 38 -7.11 -12.28 -39.35
CA ALA A 38 -8.53 -12.19 -39.10
C ALA A 38 -9.24 -11.43 -40.23
N PRO A 39 -10.58 -11.40 -40.31
CA PRO A 39 -11.29 -10.58 -41.29
C PRO A 39 -10.82 -9.13 -41.24
N ARG A 40 -10.37 -8.60 -42.39
CA ARG A 40 -9.85 -7.22 -42.56
C ARG A 40 -8.54 -6.92 -41.81
N ILE A 41 -7.87 -7.91 -41.23
CA ILE A 41 -6.63 -7.75 -40.46
C ILE A 41 -5.53 -8.64 -41.03
N TYR A 42 -4.42 -8.00 -41.37
CA TYR A 42 -3.20 -8.60 -41.88
C TYR A 42 -2.03 -8.22 -40.97
N THR A 43 -0.96 -9.00 -41.03
CA THR A 43 0.28 -8.74 -40.29
C THR A 43 1.51 -9.03 -41.13
N SER A 44 2.56 -8.25 -40.91
CA SER A 44 3.92 -8.52 -41.40
C SER A 44 4.66 -9.56 -40.53
N ASN A 45 4.14 -9.91 -39.35
CA ASN A 45 4.72 -10.92 -38.45
C ASN A 45 4.24 -12.34 -38.85
N LEU A 46 5.13 -13.07 -39.50
CA LEU A 46 4.85 -14.38 -40.09
C LEU A 46 4.97 -15.54 -39.08
N GLU A 47 5.67 -15.34 -37.96
CA GLU A 47 6.08 -16.42 -37.05
C GLU A 47 5.13 -16.57 -35.86
N GLU A 48 4.69 -15.47 -35.25
CA GLU A 48 3.94 -15.53 -34.00
C GLU A 48 2.48 -15.94 -34.20
N SER A 49 1.79 -16.44 -33.16
CA SER A 49 0.37 -16.80 -33.30
C SER A 49 -0.52 -15.57 -33.51
N ALA A 50 -1.57 -15.72 -34.33
CA ALA A 50 -2.55 -14.66 -34.59
C ALA A 50 -3.17 -14.13 -33.28
N ALA A 51 -3.42 -15.03 -32.32
CA ALA A 51 -3.98 -14.69 -31.01
C ALA A 51 -3.11 -13.69 -30.23
N LYS A 52 -1.79 -13.93 -30.14
CA LYS A 52 -0.88 -13.03 -29.43
C LYS A 52 -0.79 -11.66 -30.09
N ILE A 53 -0.68 -11.62 -31.42
CA ILE A 53 -0.60 -10.38 -32.21
C ILE A 53 -1.89 -9.55 -32.01
N ILE A 54 -3.06 -10.18 -32.09
CA ILE A 54 -4.35 -9.50 -31.92
C ILE A 54 -4.52 -8.98 -30.49
N GLN A 55 -4.20 -9.79 -29.48
CA GLN A 55 -4.35 -9.37 -28.09
C GLN A 55 -3.48 -8.15 -27.75
N ARG A 56 -2.21 -8.13 -28.15
CA ARG A 56 -1.32 -6.99 -27.83
C ARG A 56 -1.70 -5.70 -28.58
N ASN A 57 -2.35 -5.82 -29.74
CA ASN A 57 -2.72 -4.69 -30.59
C ASN A 57 -4.23 -4.38 -30.57
N ILE A 58 -4.97 -4.90 -29.58
CA ILE A 58 -6.43 -4.90 -29.59
C ILE A 58 -7.04 -3.50 -29.73
N PHE A 59 -6.50 -2.50 -29.04
CA PHE A 59 -7.04 -1.13 -29.10
C PHE A 59 -6.82 -0.47 -30.46
N GLN A 60 -5.69 -0.74 -31.11
CA GLN A 60 -5.43 -0.27 -32.48
C GLN A 60 -6.38 -0.94 -33.48
N ILE A 61 -6.64 -2.25 -33.33
CA ILE A 61 -7.62 -2.98 -34.13
C ILE A 61 -9.00 -2.36 -33.98
N LEU A 62 -9.42 -2.11 -32.74
CA LEU A 62 -10.72 -1.52 -32.44
C LEU A 62 -10.87 -0.13 -33.07
N GLY A 63 -9.88 0.75 -32.90
CA GLY A 63 -9.92 2.12 -33.43
C GLY A 63 -9.87 2.24 -34.95
N ASN A 64 -9.39 1.21 -35.65
CA ASN A 64 -9.38 1.19 -37.12
C ASN A 64 -10.62 0.51 -37.71
N LEU A 65 -11.07 -0.60 -37.13
CA LEU A 65 -12.17 -1.38 -37.70
C LEU A 65 -13.55 -0.91 -37.26
N TYR A 66 -13.65 -0.26 -36.10
CA TYR A 66 -14.91 0.16 -35.49
C TYR A 66 -14.82 1.65 -35.10
N PRO A 67 -14.71 2.57 -36.08
CA PRO A 67 -14.62 3.99 -35.81
C PRO A 67 -15.87 4.47 -35.07
N GLY A 68 -15.67 5.26 -34.00
CA GLY A 68 -16.72 5.73 -33.10
C GLY A 68 -17.10 4.75 -31.99
N ALA A 69 -16.50 3.55 -31.93
CA ALA A 69 -16.71 2.65 -30.81
C ALA A 69 -16.21 3.27 -29.51
N VAL A 70 -16.94 3.02 -28.42
CA VAL A 70 -16.60 3.50 -27.08
C VAL A 70 -16.23 2.30 -26.22
N LEU A 71 -15.01 2.29 -25.68
CA LEU A 71 -14.63 1.35 -24.63
C LEU A 71 -15.53 1.62 -23.42
N SER A 72 -16.24 0.60 -22.94
CA SER A 72 -17.40 0.75 -22.06
C SER A 72 -17.36 -0.23 -20.89
N HIS A 73 -18.27 -0.06 -19.92
CA HIS A 73 -18.44 -0.95 -18.77
C HIS A 73 -17.09 -1.24 -18.07
N ARG A 74 -16.77 -2.50 -17.76
CA ARG A 74 -15.50 -2.85 -17.10
C ARG A 74 -14.27 -2.52 -17.95
N SER A 75 -14.36 -2.63 -19.27
CA SER A 75 -13.21 -2.39 -20.15
C SER A 75 -12.75 -0.93 -20.11
N ALA A 76 -13.68 0.02 -19.90
CA ALA A 76 -13.36 1.44 -19.70
C ALA A 76 -12.67 1.73 -18.35
N LEU A 77 -12.75 0.81 -17.39
CA LEU A 77 -12.16 0.95 -16.05
C LEU A 77 -10.90 0.10 -15.85
N GLU A 78 -10.76 -0.98 -16.61
CA GLU A 78 -9.65 -1.94 -16.53
C GLU A 78 -8.58 -1.69 -17.59
N PHE A 79 -8.94 -1.11 -18.75
CA PHE A 79 -8.04 -0.86 -19.89
C PHE A 79 -7.27 -2.10 -20.36
N LYS A 80 -7.87 -3.28 -20.21
CA LYS A 80 -7.34 -4.57 -20.68
C LYS A 80 -8.47 -5.54 -20.97
N PRO A 81 -8.22 -6.57 -21.80
CA PRO A 81 -9.13 -7.70 -21.89
C PRO A 81 -9.30 -8.41 -20.54
N THR A 82 -10.44 -9.04 -20.33
CA THR A 82 -10.67 -9.90 -19.16
C THR A 82 -9.75 -11.13 -19.18
N GLU A 83 -9.68 -11.87 -18.07
CA GLU A 83 -8.96 -13.15 -18.01
C GLU A 83 -9.44 -14.16 -19.07
N ASP A 84 -10.75 -14.19 -19.33
CA ASP A 84 -11.36 -14.97 -20.42
C ASP A 84 -11.19 -14.34 -21.82
N SER A 85 -10.27 -13.38 -21.97
CA SER A 85 -10.00 -12.65 -23.21
C SER A 85 -11.25 -12.04 -23.85
N GLN A 86 -11.98 -11.21 -23.09
CA GLN A 86 -13.13 -10.47 -23.57
C GLN A 86 -12.91 -8.96 -23.45
N ILE A 87 -13.52 -8.20 -24.36
CA ILE A 87 -13.55 -6.74 -24.30
C ILE A 87 -14.97 -6.25 -24.59
N PHE A 88 -15.42 -5.22 -23.88
CA PHE A 88 -16.79 -4.73 -23.92
C PHE A 88 -16.84 -3.30 -24.44
N LEU A 89 -17.66 -3.06 -25.46
CA LEU A 89 -17.77 -1.78 -26.15
C LEU A 89 -19.23 -1.38 -26.32
N THR A 90 -19.47 -0.07 -26.29
CA THR A 90 -20.73 0.53 -26.74
C THR A 90 -20.56 0.98 -28.19
N TYR A 91 -21.53 0.65 -29.04
CA TYR A 91 -21.51 0.99 -30.46
C TYR A 91 -22.93 1.14 -31.05
N SER A 92 -23.02 1.35 -32.37
CA SER A 92 -24.30 1.55 -33.07
C SER A 92 -25.19 0.30 -33.13
N TYR A 93 -24.63 -0.87 -32.83
CA TYR A 93 -25.33 -2.16 -32.81
C TYR A 93 -24.81 -3.08 -31.70
N SER A 94 -25.63 -4.07 -31.34
CA SER A 94 -25.22 -5.17 -30.47
C SER A 94 -24.71 -6.33 -31.31
N LYS A 95 -23.47 -6.77 -31.08
CA LYS A 95 -22.89 -7.91 -31.80
C LYS A 95 -21.73 -8.53 -31.02
N LYS A 96 -21.65 -9.86 -31.02
CA LYS A 96 -20.48 -10.60 -30.57
C LYS A 96 -19.60 -10.91 -31.78
N ILE A 97 -18.31 -10.57 -31.71
CA ILE A 97 -17.34 -10.84 -32.77
C ILE A 97 -16.17 -11.62 -32.16
N GLU A 98 -15.90 -12.80 -32.71
CA GLU A 98 -14.79 -13.64 -32.28
C GLU A 98 -13.59 -13.38 -33.20
N LEU A 99 -12.48 -12.98 -32.59
CA LEU A 99 -11.17 -12.90 -33.22
C LEU A 99 -10.28 -13.98 -32.59
N PRO A 100 -9.22 -14.45 -33.26
CA PRO A 100 -8.25 -15.35 -32.64
C PRO A 100 -7.77 -14.80 -31.29
N GLY A 101 -8.03 -15.55 -30.23
CA GLY A 101 -7.61 -15.20 -28.87
C GLY A 101 -8.42 -14.10 -28.17
N ILE A 102 -9.47 -13.51 -28.75
CA ILE A 102 -10.27 -12.48 -28.06
C ILE A 102 -11.71 -12.39 -28.58
N THR A 103 -12.65 -12.15 -27.66
CA THR A 103 -14.04 -11.87 -27.99
C THR A 103 -14.35 -10.38 -27.81
N LEU A 104 -14.87 -9.75 -28.87
CA LEU A 104 -15.39 -8.39 -28.83
C LEU A 104 -16.90 -8.44 -28.58
N ASN A 105 -17.35 -7.81 -27.50
CA ASN A 105 -18.76 -7.71 -27.15
C ASN A 105 -19.24 -6.28 -27.35
N PHE A 106 -19.96 -6.04 -28.45
CA PHE A 106 -20.59 -4.74 -28.72
C PHE A 106 -22.01 -4.72 -28.18
N PHE A 107 -22.36 -3.61 -27.53
CA PHE A 107 -23.71 -3.29 -27.10
C PHE A 107 -24.21 -2.04 -27.82
N LYS A 108 -25.44 -2.10 -28.32
CA LYS A 108 -26.11 -0.94 -28.87
C LYS A 108 -26.26 0.12 -27.78
N GLY A 109 -25.81 1.34 -28.05
CA GLY A 109 -25.99 2.49 -27.18
C GLY A 109 -25.52 3.78 -27.85
N GLU A 110 -25.48 4.84 -27.07
CA GLU A 110 -25.04 6.14 -27.56
C GLU A 110 -23.56 6.10 -28.02
N GLN A 111 -23.30 6.84 -29.10
CA GLN A 111 -21.94 7.12 -29.59
C GLN A 111 -21.15 7.96 -28.55
N PRO A 112 -19.90 8.40 -28.83
CA PRO A 112 -19.17 9.21 -27.86
C PRO A 112 -19.98 10.45 -27.48
N VAL A 113 -20.16 10.67 -26.17
CA VAL A 113 -20.81 11.86 -25.63
C VAL A 113 -19.76 12.82 -25.07
N GLU A 114 -20.16 14.05 -24.78
CA GLU A 114 -19.30 15.02 -24.10
C GLU A 114 -18.77 14.44 -22.77
N GLY A 115 -17.45 14.52 -22.58
CA GLY A 115 -16.71 13.89 -21.48
C GLY A 115 -15.99 12.59 -21.86
N ASP A 116 -16.43 11.89 -22.90
CA ASP A 116 -15.71 10.74 -23.43
C ASP A 116 -14.45 11.22 -24.17
N SER A 117 -13.36 10.46 -24.07
CA SER A 117 -12.06 10.84 -24.61
C SER A 117 -11.65 9.97 -25.79
N LYS A 118 -11.01 10.57 -26.79
CA LYS A 118 -10.40 9.84 -27.91
C LYS A 118 -9.13 9.14 -27.42
N PHE A 119 -8.96 7.86 -27.76
CA PHE A 119 -7.88 7.03 -27.23
C PHE A 119 -6.88 6.61 -28.30
N VAL A 120 -7.25 5.69 -29.20
CA VAL A 120 -6.36 5.19 -30.27
C VAL A 120 -7.13 5.13 -31.58
N GLY A 121 -6.63 5.80 -32.62
CA GLY A 121 -7.36 5.94 -33.89
C GLY A 121 -8.72 6.58 -33.64
N GLU A 122 -9.81 5.97 -34.14
CA GLU A 122 -11.19 6.41 -33.90
C GLU A 122 -11.89 5.64 -32.76
N LEU A 123 -11.13 5.03 -31.85
CA LEU A 123 -11.64 4.45 -30.60
C LEU A 123 -11.75 5.53 -29.53
N TYR A 124 -12.90 5.59 -28.89
CA TYR A 124 -13.16 6.44 -27.73
C TYR A 124 -13.20 5.60 -26.45
N VAL A 125 -13.04 6.26 -25.31
CA VAL A 125 -13.17 5.67 -23.97
C VAL A 125 -14.24 6.44 -23.23
N ALA A 126 -15.19 5.71 -22.63
CA ALA A 126 -16.21 6.30 -21.79
C ALA A 126 -15.58 7.12 -20.66
N SER A 127 -16.12 8.31 -20.41
CA SER A 127 -15.87 9.06 -19.18
C SER A 127 -16.05 8.17 -17.96
N GLN A 128 -15.36 8.50 -16.87
CA GLN A 128 -15.40 7.67 -15.66
C GLN A 128 -16.84 7.50 -15.15
N GLU A 129 -17.61 8.58 -15.15
CA GLU A 129 -19.02 8.62 -14.79
C GLU A 129 -19.88 7.72 -15.70
N ARG A 130 -19.71 7.84 -17.03
CA ARG A 130 -20.41 6.96 -18.01
C ARG A 130 -20.08 5.50 -17.75
N ALA A 131 -18.80 5.18 -17.57
CA ALA A 131 -18.36 3.82 -17.29
C ALA A 131 -18.99 3.27 -16.01
N PHE A 132 -19.10 4.07 -14.95
CA PHE A 132 -19.80 3.65 -13.71
C PHE A 132 -21.28 3.35 -13.94
N LEU A 133 -21.98 4.20 -14.69
CA LEU A 133 -23.39 3.98 -15.03
C LEU A 133 -23.56 2.70 -15.85
N GLU A 134 -22.71 2.48 -16.86
CA GLU A 134 -22.71 1.27 -17.67
C GLU A 134 -22.47 0.01 -16.82
N ASN A 135 -21.56 0.08 -15.84
CA ASN A 135 -21.33 -1.01 -14.89
C ASN A 135 -22.48 -1.25 -13.90
N LEU A 136 -23.43 -0.33 -13.75
CA LEU A 136 -24.61 -0.49 -12.89
C LEU A 136 -25.86 -0.96 -13.64
N GLN A 137 -25.76 -1.15 -14.95
CA GLN A 137 -26.82 -1.73 -15.76
C GLN A 137 -27.13 -3.16 -15.32
N SER A 138 -28.41 -3.53 -15.37
CA SER A 138 -28.85 -4.89 -15.06
C SER A 138 -28.26 -5.90 -16.05
N ALA A 139 -27.43 -6.82 -15.56
CA ALA A 139 -26.91 -7.93 -16.35
C ALA A 139 -27.80 -9.18 -16.19
N ARG A 140 -28.16 -9.83 -17.30
CA ARG A 140 -28.61 -11.23 -17.25
C ARG A 140 -27.36 -12.09 -17.00
N LYS A 141 -27.41 -13.00 -16.01
CA LYS A 141 -26.33 -13.96 -15.74
C LYS A 141 -26.21 -14.94 -16.91
N THR A 142 -25.56 -14.55 -18.00
CA THR A 142 -25.29 -15.41 -19.14
C THR A 142 -23.85 -15.17 -19.60
N GLY A 143 -22.92 -16.01 -19.13
CA GLY A 143 -21.49 -15.99 -19.49
C GLY A 143 -20.55 -16.35 -18.33
N ARG A 144 -19.28 -16.67 -18.65
CA ARG A 144 -18.22 -17.02 -17.68
C ARG A 144 -17.70 -15.80 -16.87
N LEU A 145 -17.69 -14.59 -17.45
CA LEU A 145 -17.41 -13.32 -16.76
C LEU A 145 -18.37 -12.20 -17.26
N PRO A 146 -18.97 -11.39 -16.37
CA PRO A 146 -19.92 -10.35 -16.77
C PRO A 146 -19.23 -9.11 -17.37
N LYS A 147 -20.01 -8.35 -18.15
CA LYS A 147 -19.61 -7.03 -18.69
C LYS A 147 -19.39 -5.99 -17.59
N ASN A 148 -20.06 -6.16 -16.45
CA ASN A 148 -20.02 -5.29 -15.29
C ASN A 148 -18.91 -5.71 -14.33
N LEU A 149 -18.22 -4.75 -13.73
CA LEU A 149 -17.44 -5.00 -12.52
C LEU A 149 -18.36 -5.37 -11.35
N PRO A 150 -17.86 -6.15 -10.37
CA PRO A 150 -18.53 -6.32 -9.09
C PRO A 150 -18.83 -4.96 -8.44
N VAL A 151 -19.99 -4.83 -7.81
CA VAL A 151 -20.39 -3.57 -7.15
C VAL A 151 -19.38 -3.16 -6.08
N GLU A 152 -18.79 -4.13 -5.38
CA GLU A 152 -17.73 -3.90 -4.39
C GLU A 152 -16.50 -3.19 -4.99
N GLU A 153 -16.12 -3.50 -6.23
CA GLU A 153 -15.01 -2.82 -6.91
C GLU A 153 -15.36 -1.38 -7.29
N LEU A 154 -16.60 -1.14 -7.70
CA LEU A 154 -17.09 0.22 -7.96
C LEU A 154 -17.09 1.05 -6.68
N GLU A 155 -17.58 0.48 -5.58
CA GLU A 155 -17.55 1.10 -4.26
C GLU A 155 -16.13 1.43 -3.81
N ASN A 156 -15.17 0.51 -3.98
CA ASN A 156 -13.76 0.74 -3.69
C ASN A 156 -13.16 1.86 -4.55
N LYS A 157 -13.55 1.98 -5.82
CA LYS A 157 -13.11 3.07 -6.69
C LYS A 157 -13.71 4.43 -6.28
N LEU A 158 -14.97 4.47 -5.83
CA LEU A 158 -15.58 5.70 -5.28
C LEU A 158 -14.93 6.12 -3.97
N GLU A 159 -14.58 5.16 -3.13
CA GLU A 159 -13.83 5.40 -1.90
C GLU A 159 -12.46 6.04 -2.20
N LYS A 160 -11.75 5.53 -3.22
CA LYS A 160 -10.51 6.16 -3.71
C LYS A 160 -10.72 7.60 -4.23
N ILE A 161 -11.83 7.87 -4.92
CA ILE A 161 -12.17 9.24 -5.32
C ILE A 161 -12.35 10.12 -4.09
N PHE A 162 -13.09 9.65 -3.09
CA PHE A 162 -13.30 10.37 -1.83
C PHE A 162 -11.97 10.66 -1.11
N LEU A 163 -11.05 9.70 -1.07
CA LEU A 163 -9.74 9.89 -0.45
C LEU A 163 -8.90 10.97 -1.12
N ILE A 164 -8.89 10.98 -2.45
CA ILE A 164 -8.01 11.87 -3.22
C ILE A 164 -8.63 13.27 -3.34
N LYS A 165 -9.94 13.35 -3.57
CA LYS A 165 -10.63 14.59 -3.91
C LYS A 165 -11.59 15.09 -2.82
N GLY A 166 -11.69 14.37 -1.71
CA GLY A 166 -12.59 14.68 -0.61
C GLY A 166 -14.07 14.52 -0.97
N GLU A 167 -14.91 15.03 -0.08
CA GLU A 167 -16.36 15.06 -0.26
C GLU A 167 -16.78 15.88 -1.49
N ASN A 168 -16.16 17.04 -1.71
CA ASN A 168 -16.45 17.89 -2.87
C ASN A 168 -16.22 17.15 -4.19
N GLY A 169 -15.07 16.49 -4.35
CA GLY A 169 -14.81 15.77 -5.60
C GLY A 169 -15.70 14.54 -5.82
N LEU A 170 -16.20 13.91 -4.75
CA LEU A 170 -17.20 12.85 -4.88
C LEU A 170 -18.59 13.42 -5.23
N ASN A 171 -18.94 14.61 -4.72
CA ASN A 171 -20.14 15.33 -5.11
C ASN A 171 -20.08 15.79 -6.59
N ASP A 172 -18.94 16.32 -7.04
CA ASP A 172 -18.73 16.69 -8.45
C ASP A 172 -18.90 15.47 -9.36
N PHE A 173 -18.30 14.33 -8.99
CA PHE A 173 -18.46 13.07 -9.72
C PHE A 173 -19.94 12.63 -9.78
N ARG A 174 -20.68 12.75 -8.67
CA ARG A 174 -22.11 12.45 -8.61
C ARG A 174 -22.90 13.36 -9.55
N ASP A 175 -22.57 14.63 -9.62
CA ASP A 175 -23.35 15.60 -10.38
C ASP A 175 -23.04 15.49 -11.89
N ASN A 176 -21.78 15.27 -12.28
CA ASN A 176 -21.41 14.89 -13.65
C ASN A 176 -22.11 13.60 -14.12
N ALA A 177 -22.17 12.59 -13.25
CA ALA A 177 -22.87 11.34 -13.56
C ALA A 177 -24.38 11.56 -13.76
N ARG A 178 -24.99 12.56 -13.09
CA ARG A 178 -26.38 12.93 -13.33
C ARG A 178 -26.57 13.44 -14.75
N GLU A 179 -25.74 14.38 -15.19
CA GLU A 179 -25.83 14.97 -16.54
C GLU A 179 -25.64 13.91 -17.63
N ILE A 180 -24.61 13.07 -17.48
CA ILE A 180 -24.35 11.97 -18.42
C ILE A 180 -25.51 10.97 -18.45
N SER A 181 -26.12 10.67 -17.30
CA SER A 181 -27.26 9.75 -17.25
C SER A 181 -28.46 10.22 -18.06
N VAL A 182 -28.68 11.54 -18.16
CA VAL A 182 -29.74 12.13 -18.99
C VAL A 182 -29.39 11.99 -20.47
N LYS A 183 -28.15 12.32 -20.85
CA LYS A 183 -27.67 12.22 -22.24
C LYS A 183 -27.69 10.79 -22.78
N THR A 184 -27.47 9.80 -21.91
CA THR A 184 -27.32 8.38 -22.27
C THR A 184 -28.53 7.50 -21.94
N GLY A 185 -29.58 8.05 -21.31
CA GLY A 185 -30.76 7.28 -20.90
C GLY A 185 -30.53 6.32 -19.73
N MET A 186 -29.51 6.56 -18.90
CA MET A 186 -29.10 5.72 -17.77
C MET A 186 -29.54 6.28 -16.40
N GLN A 187 -30.70 6.96 -16.34
CA GLN A 187 -31.20 7.59 -15.10
C GLN A 187 -31.48 6.57 -13.99
N SER A 188 -31.84 5.34 -14.35
CA SER A 188 -32.09 4.27 -13.37
C SER A 188 -30.80 3.79 -12.70
N GLU A 189 -29.72 3.70 -13.46
CA GLU A 189 -28.36 3.39 -13.03
C GLU A 189 -27.81 4.52 -12.17
N TYR A 190 -28.08 5.77 -12.55
CA TYR A 190 -27.75 6.93 -11.73
C TYR A 190 -28.41 6.88 -10.36
N ALA A 191 -29.68 6.48 -10.27
CA ALA A 191 -30.35 6.32 -8.99
C ALA A 191 -29.67 5.28 -8.08
N LYS A 192 -29.08 4.21 -8.65
CA LYS A 192 -28.25 3.24 -7.92
C LYS A 192 -26.93 3.86 -7.47
N LEU A 193 -26.22 4.54 -8.38
CA LEU A 193 -24.95 5.22 -8.07
C LEU A 193 -25.12 6.26 -6.95
N ASN A 194 -26.19 7.05 -7.03
CA ASN A 194 -26.53 8.06 -6.02
C ASN A 194 -26.82 7.44 -4.65
N LYS A 195 -27.41 6.23 -4.58
CA LYS A 195 -27.57 5.50 -3.32
C LYS A 195 -26.22 5.14 -2.70
N ILE A 196 -25.29 4.62 -3.51
CA ILE A 196 -23.95 4.23 -3.08
C ILE A 196 -23.16 5.45 -2.58
N ILE A 197 -23.12 6.52 -3.39
CA ILE A 197 -22.43 7.77 -3.01
C ILE A 197 -23.05 8.37 -1.76
N GLY A 198 -24.39 8.39 -1.65
CA GLY A 198 -25.07 8.87 -0.45
C GLY A 198 -24.70 8.09 0.81
N ALA A 199 -24.53 6.77 0.71
CA ALA A 199 -24.09 5.93 1.82
C ALA A 199 -22.62 6.19 2.19
N LEU A 200 -21.73 6.36 1.21
CA LEU A 200 -20.33 6.74 1.44
C LEU A 200 -20.19 8.10 2.15
N LEU A 201 -21.05 9.06 1.79
CA LEU A 201 -21.13 10.39 2.40
C LEU A 201 -21.92 10.40 3.72
N LYS A 202 -22.30 9.23 4.26
CA LYS A 202 -23.10 9.09 5.50
C LYS A 202 -24.46 9.79 5.48
N THR A 203 -24.98 10.12 4.30
CA THR A 203 -26.34 10.68 4.11
C THR A 203 -27.40 9.59 3.93
N ARG A 204 -26.98 8.33 3.80
CA ARG A 204 -27.84 7.14 3.67
C ARG A 204 -27.28 5.97 4.48
N PRO A 205 -28.12 4.96 4.80
CA PRO A 205 -27.68 3.79 5.55
C PRO A 205 -26.52 3.03 4.91
N SER A 206 -25.56 2.57 5.72
CA SER A 206 -24.36 1.85 5.29
C SER A 206 -24.63 0.44 4.75
N ASN A 207 -25.79 -0.15 5.06
CA ASN A 207 -26.21 -1.46 4.54
C ASN A 207 -26.48 -1.48 3.03
N LEU A 208 -26.50 -0.31 2.38
CA LEU A 208 -26.56 -0.16 0.92
C LEU A 208 -25.23 -0.46 0.25
N LEU A 209 -24.14 -0.51 1.00
CA LEU A 209 -22.80 -0.82 0.52
C LEU A 209 -22.55 -2.33 0.65
N SER A 210 -21.75 -2.88 -0.24
CA SER A 210 -21.32 -4.29 -0.22
C SER A 210 -19.89 -4.43 0.26
N SER A 211 -19.00 -3.56 -0.21
CA SER A 211 -17.57 -3.53 0.08
C SER A 211 -17.29 -3.31 1.57
N PRO A 212 -16.41 -4.12 2.17
CA PRO A 212 -15.92 -3.88 3.53
C PRO A 212 -15.31 -2.49 3.73
N ILE A 213 -14.55 -1.98 2.75
CA ILE A 213 -13.87 -0.67 2.83
C ILE A 213 -14.91 0.46 2.81
N ALA A 214 -15.87 0.37 1.88
CA ALA A 214 -16.93 1.35 1.77
C ALA A 214 -17.81 1.39 3.03
N LYS A 215 -18.18 0.22 3.56
CA LYS A 215 -18.90 0.09 4.84
C LYS A 215 -18.12 0.72 5.99
N ALA A 216 -16.84 0.42 6.11
CA ALA A 216 -15.99 0.95 7.17
C ALA A 216 -15.92 2.48 7.12
N ARG A 217 -15.81 3.08 5.94
CA ARG A 217 -15.91 4.54 5.75
C ARG A 217 -17.26 5.10 6.19
N ALA A 218 -18.36 4.48 5.78
CA ALA A 218 -19.70 4.91 6.16
C ALA A 218 -19.93 4.82 7.68
N LEU A 219 -19.35 3.82 8.34
CA LEU A 219 -19.37 3.64 9.79
C LEU A 219 -18.41 4.58 10.55
N GLY A 220 -17.53 5.30 9.84
CA GLY A 220 -16.57 6.23 10.45
C GLY A 220 -15.25 5.60 10.90
N GLU A 221 -14.97 4.37 10.48
CA GLU A 221 -13.73 3.65 10.78
C GLU A 221 -13.00 3.22 9.50
N PRO A 222 -12.69 4.14 8.55
CA PRO A 222 -11.97 3.76 7.33
C PRO A 222 -10.57 3.23 7.67
N TYR A 223 -10.06 2.35 6.82
CA TYR A 223 -8.75 1.70 7.00
C TYR A 223 -8.04 1.51 5.66
N ASP A 224 -6.71 1.37 5.70
CA ASP A 224 -5.87 1.16 4.53
C ASP A 224 -5.78 -0.33 4.18
N GLU A 225 -6.50 -0.76 3.14
CA GLU A 225 -6.50 -2.14 2.65
C GLU A 225 -5.11 -2.59 2.14
N GLY A 226 -4.33 -1.66 1.58
CA GLY A 226 -2.97 -1.95 1.12
C GLY A 226 -2.06 -2.35 2.27
N ARG A 227 -2.13 -1.64 3.41
CA ARG A 227 -1.37 -2.00 4.61
C ARG A 227 -1.88 -3.28 5.26
N LEU A 228 -3.19 -3.55 5.25
CA LEU A 228 -3.70 -4.82 5.78
C LEU A 228 -3.14 -6.03 5.03
N LYS A 229 -2.99 -5.95 3.70
CA LYS A 229 -2.37 -7.02 2.91
C LYS A 229 -0.90 -7.26 3.29
N LEU A 230 -0.17 -6.22 3.69
CA LEU A 230 1.20 -6.36 4.20
C LEU A 230 1.22 -7.02 5.59
N PHE A 231 0.30 -6.61 6.47
CA PHE A 231 0.17 -7.18 7.81
C PHE A 231 -0.23 -8.66 7.75
N GLU A 232 -1.17 -9.02 6.88
CA GLU A 232 -1.56 -10.41 6.64
C GLU A 232 -0.37 -11.27 6.21
N LYS A 233 0.46 -10.78 5.27
CA LYS A 233 1.67 -11.50 4.83
C LYS A 233 2.68 -11.70 5.97
N LEU A 234 2.94 -10.66 6.77
CA LEU A 234 3.81 -10.77 7.93
C LEU A 234 3.24 -11.76 8.96
N PHE A 235 1.94 -11.67 9.25
CA PHE A 235 1.24 -12.57 10.16
C PHE A 235 1.36 -14.04 9.71
N ILE A 236 1.10 -14.33 8.44
CA ILE A 236 1.20 -15.69 7.89
C ILE A 236 2.61 -16.25 8.09
N HIS A 237 3.64 -15.47 7.78
CA HIS A 237 5.03 -15.91 7.94
C HIS A 237 5.39 -16.17 9.41
N LEU A 238 5.05 -15.22 10.30
CA LEU A 238 5.28 -15.38 11.74
C LEU A 238 4.52 -16.55 12.35
N LYS A 239 3.33 -16.87 11.83
CA LYS A 239 2.52 -18.01 12.32
C LYS A 239 3.03 -19.37 11.83
N GLN A 240 3.77 -19.40 10.72
CA GLN A 240 4.30 -20.62 10.11
C GLN A 240 5.69 -21.00 10.63
N ASP A 241 6.45 -20.02 11.12
CA ASP A 241 7.79 -20.22 11.67
C ASP A 241 7.78 -20.55 13.17
N ILE A 242 8.92 -21.04 13.65
CA ILE A 242 9.20 -21.28 15.08
C ILE A 242 10.38 -20.40 15.47
N PHE A 243 10.21 -19.64 16.56
CA PHE A 243 11.22 -18.74 17.08
C PHE A 243 11.80 -19.27 18.39
N GLU A 244 13.09 -19.00 18.60
CA GLU A 244 13.79 -19.37 19.83
C GLU A 244 13.37 -18.43 20.96
N ASN A 245 13.07 -19.01 22.13
CA ASN A 245 12.86 -18.23 23.35
C ASN A 245 14.21 -17.89 23.97
N ILE A 246 14.60 -16.62 23.88
CA ILE A 246 15.88 -16.15 24.43
C ILE A 246 15.59 -15.44 25.77
N GLU A 247 15.89 -16.08 26.89
CA GLU A 247 15.67 -15.50 28.22
C GLU A 247 16.50 -14.22 28.45
N ASP A 248 15.93 -13.26 29.18
CA ASP A 248 16.69 -12.08 29.61
C ASP A 248 17.59 -12.42 30.80
N LYS A 249 18.89 -12.15 30.67
CA LYS A 249 19.85 -12.30 31.77
C LYS A 249 19.97 -11.04 32.64
N ASN A 250 19.52 -9.88 32.14
CA ASN A 250 19.67 -8.58 32.79
C ASN A 250 18.53 -8.28 33.77
N LEU A 251 18.28 -9.21 34.70
CA LEU A 251 17.10 -9.22 35.57
C LEU A 251 17.15 -8.25 36.76
N SER A 252 18.35 -7.84 37.19
CA SER A 252 18.49 -6.94 38.33
C SER A 252 18.02 -5.52 37.97
N PRO A 253 17.52 -4.73 38.93
CA PRO A 253 17.12 -3.35 38.66
C PRO A 253 18.25 -2.50 38.04
N GLU A 254 19.49 -2.78 38.41
CA GLU A 254 20.67 -2.09 37.88
C GLU A 254 20.96 -2.51 36.45
N SER A 255 21.06 -3.82 36.18
CA SER A 255 21.30 -4.32 34.82
C SER A 255 20.20 -3.92 33.84
N PHE A 256 18.95 -3.91 34.31
CA PHE A 256 17.81 -3.48 33.51
C PHE A 256 17.93 -2.01 33.09
N ARG A 257 18.36 -1.13 34.01
CA ARG A 257 18.57 0.31 33.75
C ARG A 257 19.81 0.58 32.89
N ASN A 258 20.90 -0.15 33.09
CA ASN A 258 22.11 -0.03 32.27
C ASN A 258 21.82 -0.43 30.82
N PHE A 259 21.11 -1.54 30.60
CA PHE A 259 20.67 -1.93 29.26
C PHE A 259 19.71 -0.89 28.66
N ALA A 260 18.75 -0.40 29.45
CA ALA A 260 17.79 0.62 29.04
C ALA A 260 18.45 1.93 28.59
N PHE A 261 19.60 2.29 29.17
CA PHE A 261 20.38 3.45 28.74
C PHE A 261 20.83 3.31 27.28
N PHE A 262 21.51 2.22 26.94
CA PHE A 262 21.99 2.00 25.57
C PHE A 262 20.84 1.75 24.59
N GLU A 263 19.76 1.10 25.03
CA GLU A 263 18.54 0.97 24.22
C GLU A 263 17.98 2.35 23.84
N ALA A 264 17.84 3.25 24.81
CA ALA A 264 17.38 4.61 24.57
C ALA A 264 18.37 5.41 23.71
N TYR A 265 19.67 5.29 23.98
CA TYR A 265 20.72 5.95 23.22
C TYR A 265 20.65 5.60 21.72
N PHE A 266 20.73 4.32 21.38
CA PHE A 266 20.72 3.90 19.98
C PHE A 266 19.37 4.15 19.30
N SER A 267 18.26 3.99 20.04
CA SER A 267 16.93 4.30 19.53
C SER A 267 16.81 5.78 19.12
N ASN A 268 17.44 6.71 19.83
CA ASN A 268 17.43 8.13 19.45
C ASN A 268 18.47 8.43 18.36
N TYR A 269 19.65 7.81 18.42
CA TYR A 269 20.70 7.98 17.41
C TYR A 269 20.20 7.67 16.00
N ILE A 270 19.48 6.55 15.82
CA ILE A 270 18.99 6.11 14.50
C ILE A 270 18.01 7.11 13.87
N GLU A 271 17.28 7.87 14.69
CA GLU A 271 16.36 8.93 14.26
C GLU A 271 17.07 10.28 14.01
N GLY A 272 18.39 10.36 14.24
CA GLY A 272 19.22 11.55 14.00
C GLY A 272 19.58 12.35 15.25
N THR A 273 19.18 11.91 16.43
CA THR A 273 19.56 12.56 17.70
C THR A 273 20.90 12.00 18.19
N VAL A 274 21.98 12.62 17.73
CA VAL A 274 23.37 12.19 18.01
C VAL A 274 23.92 12.92 19.23
N PHE A 275 24.45 12.19 20.22
CA PHE A 275 25.17 12.72 21.39
C PHE A 275 26.36 11.83 21.67
N GLU A 276 27.40 12.36 22.32
CA GLU A 276 28.43 11.51 22.92
C GLU A 276 27.83 10.72 24.09
N ILE A 277 28.41 9.56 24.41
CA ILE A 277 27.90 8.66 25.46
C ILE A 277 27.88 9.38 26.81
N GLU A 278 28.94 10.11 27.15
CA GLU A 278 29.07 10.86 28.38
C GLU A 278 28.03 11.99 28.47
N GLU A 279 27.73 12.65 27.35
CA GLU A 279 26.68 13.68 27.30
C GLU A 279 25.29 13.06 27.53
N ALA A 280 24.98 11.96 26.85
CA ALA A 280 23.73 11.23 27.03
C ALA A 280 23.58 10.72 28.47
N LYS A 281 24.68 10.23 29.06
CA LYS A 281 24.72 9.78 30.46
C LYS A 281 24.48 10.94 31.42
N GLN A 282 25.10 12.10 31.21
CA GLN A 282 24.85 13.29 32.01
C GLN A 282 23.40 13.74 31.95
N ILE A 283 22.75 13.70 30.78
CA ILE A 283 21.32 14.04 30.63
C ILE A 283 20.45 13.10 31.48
N VAL A 284 20.71 11.80 31.41
CA VAL A 284 19.94 10.78 32.15
C VAL A 284 20.19 10.88 33.66
N ASP A 285 21.45 11.01 34.09
CA ASP A 285 21.83 11.07 35.50
C ASP A 285 21.32 12.35 36.18
N SER A 286 21.45 13.50 35.51
CA SER A 286 21.03 14.78 36.06
C SER A 286 19.52 15.01 35.96
N GLN A 287 18.82 14.28 35.09
CA GLN A 287 17.43 14.55 34.68
C GLN A 287 17.23 15.97 34.11
N ILE A 288 18.32 16.66 33.74
CA ILE A 288 18.32 18.05 33.26
C ILE A 288 18.70 18.06 31.78
N PRO A 289 17.82 18.58 30.89
CA PRO A 289 18.14 18.77 29.49
C PRO A 289 19.29 19.77 29.26
N ILE A 290 20.10 19.56 28.23
CA ILE A 290 21.14 20.51 27.83
C ILE A 290 20.48 21.73 27.16
N LYS A 291 20.74 22.94 27.68
CA LYS A 291 20.08 24.19 27.23
C LYS A 291 20.09 24.40 25.71
N ASN A 292 21.23 24.14 25.05
CA ASN A 292 21.40 24.40 23.61
C ASN A 292 20.89 23.25 22.71
N ARG A 293 20.43 22.14 23.31
CA ARG A 293 19.90 20.96 22.60
C ARG A 293 18.65 20.41 23.30
N GLY A 294 17.80 21.32 23.80
CA GLY A 294 16.69 20.99 24.70
C GLY A 294 15.79 19.86 24.18
N GLU A 295 15.25 19.99 22.96
CA GLU A 295 14.35 18.97 22.38
C GLU A 295 15.04 17.60 22.23
N ASP A 296 16.27 17.59 21.71
CA ASP A 296 17.07 16.37 21.53
C ASP A 296 17.44 15.69 22.86
N SER A 297 17.80 16.47 23.89
CA SER A 297 18.06 15.95 25.24
C SER A 297 16.80 15.37 25.87
N HIS A 298 15.64 16.01 25.63
CA HIS A 298 14.36 15.50 26.11
C HIS A 298 13.95 14.19 25.44
N ASP A 299 14.26 14.01 24.15
CA ASP A 299 13.96 12.78 23.42
C ASP A 299 14.68 11.55 24.03
N ILE A 300 15.97 11.69 24.37
CA ILE A 300 16.74 10.66 25.08
C ILE A 300 16.12 10.37 26.44
N LEU A 301 15.83 11.42 27.21
CA LEU A 301 15.28 11.28 28.56
C LEU A 301 13.89 10.63 28.55
N GLY A 302 13.01 11.03 27.63
CA GLY A 302 11.67 10.48 27.46
C GLY A 302 11.70 9.00 27.07
N THR A 303 12.57 8.64 26.14
CA THR A 303 12.79 7.23 25.76
C THR A 303 13.31 6.42 26.95
N TYR A 304 14.34 6.91 27.64
CA TYR A 304 14.92 6.25 28.81
C TYR A 304 13.90 6.05 29.93
N LYS A 305 13.07 7.07 30.25
CA LYS A 305 12.01 6.98 31.27
C LYS A 305 11.04 5.83 31.02
N LEU A 306 10.71 5.56 29.75
CA LEU A 306 9.86 4.42 29.38
C LEU A 306 10.62 3.10 29.54
N VAL A 307 11.75 2.95 28.84
CA VAL A 307 12.43 1.65 28.70
C VAL A 307 13.20 1.22 29.96
N SER A 308 13.45 2.14 30.89
CA SER A 308 14.02 1.84 32.22
C SER A 308 12.98 1.42 33.27
N SER A 309 11.68 1.63 33.00
CA SER A 309 10.59 1.25 33.90
C SER A 309 10.10 -0.16 33.57
N LYS A 310 10.53 -1.15 34.36
CA LYS A 310 10.06 -2.55 34.22
C LYS A 310 8.54 -2.65 34.32
N LYS A 311 7.91 -1.87 35.21
CA LYS A 311 6.45 -1.81 35.35
C LYS A 311 5.78 -1.36 34.04
N GLU A 312 6.29 -0.29 33.43
CA GLU A 312 5.74 0.24 32.17
C GLU A 312 5.97 -0.74 31.03
N MET A 313 7.18 -1.29 30.91
CA MET A 313 7.56 -2.20 29.83
C MET A 313 6.88 -3.57 29.93
N SER A 314 6.38 -3.98 31.10
CA SER A 314 5.56 -5.19 31.23
C SER A 314 4.11 -5.01 30.74
N LEU A 315 3.69 -3.78 30.41
CA LEU A 315 2.35 -3.52 29.85
C LEU A 315 2.31 -3.78 28.35
N ILE A 316 1.40 -4.66 27.95
CA ILE A 316 1.05 -4.98 26.56
C ILE A 316 -0.46 -4.83 26.38
N PRO A 317 -0.95 -4.42 25.19
CA PRO A 317 -2.37 -4.23 24.96
C PRO A 317 -3.12 -5.57 24.86
N ALA A 318 -4.20 -5.74 25.63
CA ALA A 318 -5.10 -6.88 25.51
C ALA A 318 -6.20 -6.66 24.45
N ASN A 319 -6.60 -5.40 24.25
CA ASN A 319 -7.61 -4.98 23.29
C ASN A 319 -7.19 -3.68 22.56
N VAL A 320 -7.98 -3.25 21.57
CA VAL A 320 -7.64 -2.08 20.74
C VAL A 320 -7.69 -0.75 21.50
N ASP A 321 -8.57 -0.62 22.50
CA ASP A 321 -8.66 0.61 23.27
C ASP A 321 -7.41 0.77 24.15
N GLU A 322 -6.98 -0.32 24.79
CA GLU A 322 -5.69 -0.37 25.50
C GLU A 322 -4.49 -0.11 24.57
N LEU A 323 -4.52 -0.60 23.32
CA LEU A 323 -3.49 -0.25 22.33
C LEU A 323 -3.42 1.26 22.13
N PHE A 324 -4.57 1.92 21.96
CA PHE A 324 -4.61 3.37 21.77
C PHE A 324 -4.12 4.12 23.01
N ASP A 325 -4.58 3.72 24.19
CA ASP A 325 -4.18 4.36 25.45
C ASP A 325 -2.68 4.22 25.72
N ILE A 326 -2.12 3.02 25.54
CA ILE A 326 -0.69 2.75 25.70
C ILE A 326 0.12 3.56 24.68
N LEU A 327 -0.27 3.55 23.41
CA LEU A 327 0.42 4.31 22.36
C LEU A 327 0.41 5.81 22.66
N SER A 328 -0.75 6.36 22.98
CA SER A 328 -0.90 7.78 23.31
C SER A 328 -0.10 8.18 24.55
N TYR A 329 -0.15 7.38 25.62
CA TYR A 329 0.62 7.65 26.83
C TYR A 329 2.12 7.59 26.59
N ARG A 330 2.63 6.49 26.02
CA ARG A 330 4.06 6.32 25.75
C ARG A 330 4.56 7.41 24.81
N HIS A 331 3.81 7.73 23.76
CA HIS A 331 4.18 8.81 22.84
C HIS A 331 4.19 10.19 23.51
N LYS A 332 3.24 10.47 24.42
CA LYS A 332 3.23 11.70 25.20
C LYS A 332 4.50 11.84 26.05
N VAL A 333 4.90 10.79 26.76
CA VAL A 333 6.13 10.78 27.57
C VAL A 333 7.36 10.96 26.68
N LEU A 334 7.38 10.31 25.51
CA LEU A 334 8.52 10.32 24.60
C LEU A 334 8.75 11.70 23.97
N LEU A 335 7.69 12.39 23.55
CA LEU A 335 7.77 13.68 22.86
C LEU A 335 7.32 14.89 23.70
N ASP A 336 7.30 14.78 25.03
CA ASP A 336 6.76 15.82 25.93
C ASP A 336 7.35 17.24 25.66
N ALA A 337 8.60 17.33 25.23
CA ALA A 337 9.23 18.61 24.90
C ALA A 337 8.86 19.17 23.51
N ARG A 338 8.35 18.35 22.60
CA ARG A 338 8.03 18.74 21.22
C ARG A 338 6.54 19.02 21.06
N GLN A 339 6.05 20.05 21.74
CA GLN A 339 4.61 20.43 21.72
C GLN A 339 4.06 20.67 20.31
N SER A 340 4.88 21.16 19.38
CA SER A 340 4.53 21.34 17.97
C SER A 340 4.20 20.03 17.23
N LYS A 341 4.58 18.87 17.80
CA LYS A 341 4.33 17.52 17.27
C LYS A 341 3.12 16.83 17.91
N LYS A 342 2.38 17.53 18.79
CA LYS A 342 1.17 17.05 19.48
C LYS A 342 1.39 15.74 20.26
N PRO A 343 2.17 15.78 21.36
CA PRO A 343 2.53 14.58 22.13
C PRO A 343 1.30 13.82 22.65
N GLY A 344 1.07 12.63 22.09
CA GLY A 344 0.05 11.67 22.51
C GLY A 344 -1.20 11.68 21.63
N GLU A 345 -1.24 12.58 20.65
CA GLU A 345 -2.33 12.68 19.68
C GLU A 345 -1.93 12.03 18.36
N PHE A 346 -2.83 11.23 17.78
CA PHE A 346 -2.63 10.75 16.42
C PHE A 346 -2.57 11.91 15.43
N LYS A 347 -1.81 11.71 14.35
CA LYS A 347 -1.61 12.71 13.31
C LYS A 347 -2.93 13.19 12.73
N ASP A 348 -2.97 14.48 12.40
CA ASP A 348 -4.08 15.19 11.78
C ASP A 348 -3.76 15.63 10.35
N LYS A 349 -2.59 15.23 9.84
CA LYS A 349 -2.13 15.45 8.48
C LYS A 349 -1.26 14.28 8.03
N ASN A 350 -1.19 14.09 6.72
CA ASN A 350 -0.39 13.03 6.12
C ASN A 350 1.11 13.28 6.29
N ASN A 351 1.84 12.20 6.55
CA ASN A 351 3.29 12.19 6.72
C ASN A 351 3.94 11.21 5.73
N ARG A 352 5.23 11.46 5.45
CA ARG A 352 6.04 10.64 4.55
C ARG A 352 7.48 10.58 5.05
N ALA A 353 8.19 9.51 4.71
CA ALA A 353 9.62 9.36 4.93
C ALA A 353 10.31 9.00 3.60
N GLY A 354 11.08 9.94 3.05
CA GLY A 354 11.56 9.86 1.66
C GLY A 354 10.40 9.69 0.69
N GLU A 355 10.49 8.67 -0.17
CA GLU A 355 9.44 8.31 -1.14
C GLU A 355 8.27 7.50 -0.55
N THR A 356 8.34 7.15 0.74
CA THR A 356 7.32 6.30 1.37
C THR A 356 6.22 7.16 1.98
N HIS A 357 5.02 7.06 1.44
CA HIS A 357 3.81 7.64 2.03
C HIS A 357 3.20 6.64 3.02
N PHE A 358 2.81 7.10 4.22
CA PHE A 358 2.17 6.26 5.22
C PHE A 358 0.65 6.37 5.16
N VAL A 359 -0.04 5.62 6.03
CA VAL A 359 -1.51 5.59 6.12
C VAL A 359 -2.08 6.99 6.24
N ASP A 360 -3.16 7.28 5.50
CA ASP A 360 -3.84 8.56 5.58
C ASP A 360 -4.31 8.85 7.03
N PHE A 361 -4.19 10.10 7.49
CA PHE A 361 -4.52 10.47 8.87
C PHE A 361 -5.96 10.09 9.26
N THR A 362 -6.90 10.12 8.32
CA THR A 362 -8.29 9.72 8.55
C THR A 362 -8.47 8.21 8.74
N MET A 363 -7.47 7.40 8.36
CA MET A 363 -7.50 5.94 8.40
C MET A 363 -6.65 5.32 9.52
N VAL A 364 -5.89 6.12 10.28
CA VAL A 364 -4.92 5.61 11.28
C VAL A 364 -5.59 4.66 12.28
N ARG A 365 -6.70 5.10 12.89
CA ARG A 365 -7.41 4.31 13.90
C ARG A 365 -7.98 3.02 13.33
N GLY A 366 -8.66 3.08 12.18
CA GLY A 366 -9.23 1.89 11.54
C GLY A 366 -8.15 0.90 11.11
N THR A 367 -7.02 1.39 10.61
CA THR A 367 -5.89 0.54 10.18
C THR A 367 -5.20 -0.13 11.37
N LEU A 368 -4.97 0.59 12.48
CA LEU A 368 -4.45 -0.02 13.71
C LEU A 368 -5.41 -1.07 14.25
N LYS A 369 -6.72 -0.76 14.34
CA LYS A 369 -7.75 -1.68 14.83
C LYS A 369 -7.75 -2.98 14.04
N LYS A 370 -7.74 -2.88 12.70
CA LYS A 370 -7.71 -4.06 11.82
C LYS A 370 -6.38 -4.80 11.83
N GLY A 371 -5.25 -4.09 11.90
CA GLY A 371 -3.95 -4.70 12.07
C GLY A 371 -3.82 -5.45 13.40
N PHE A 372 -4.45 -4.93 14.46
CA PHE A 372 -4.42 -5.52 15.80
C PHE A 372 -5.14 -6.88 15.88
N GLU A 373 -6.14 -7.14 15.03
CA GLU A 373 -6.81 -8.44 14.93
C GLU A 373 -5.80 -9.57 14.62
N PHE A 374 -4.81 -9.31 13.75
CA PHE A 374 -3.72 -10.26 13.47
C PHE A 374 -2.76 -10.42 14.66
N TYR A 375 -2.40 -9.32 15.31
CA TYR A 375 -1.54 -9.34 16.49
C TYR A 375 -2.12 -10.20 17.62
N GLN A 376 -3.43 -10.08 17.89
CA GLN A 376 -4.10 -10.87 18.93
C GLN A 376 -4.07 -12.39 18.66
N ALA A 377 -3.93 -12.81 17.40
CA ALA A 377 -3.81 -14.22 17.04
C ALA A 377 -2.38 -14.78 17.17
N LEU A 378 -1.39 -13.94 17.46
CA LEU A 378 0.00 -14.33 17.73
C LEU A 378 0.21 -14.61 19.22
N THR A 379 0.88 -15.72 19.52
CA THR A 379 1.11 -16.21 20.88
C THR A 379 2.57 -16.17 21.31
N ASP A 380 3.48 -16.36 20.35
CA ASP A 380 4.92 -16.30 20.58
C ASP A 380 5.39 -14.85 20.77
N ALA A 381 6.32 -14.64 21.72
CA ALA A 381 6.77 -13.30 22.12
C ALA A 381 7.51 -12.57 20.99
N PHE A 382 8.41 -13.27 20.29
CA PHE A 382 9.13 -12.71 19.15
C PHE A 382 8.16 -12.31 18.03
N SER A 383 7.20 -13.18 17.72
CA SER A 383 6.17 -12.92 16.72
C SER A 383 5.34 -11.68 17.05
N ARG A 384 4.86 -11.56 18.30
CA ARG A 384 4.13 -10.39 18.75
C ARG A 384 4.98 -9.12 18.67
N ALA A 385 6.24 -9.19 19.10
CA ALA A 385 7.20 -8.07 19.07
C ALA A 385 7.46 -7.60 17.63
N ALA A 386 7.79 -8.52 16.74
CA ALA A 386 8.04 -8.22 15.33
C ALA A 386 6.80 -7.64 14.65
N PHE A 387 5.61 -8.17 14.95
CA PHE A 387 4.38 -7.70 14.35
C PHE A 387 3.99 -6.29 14.83
N ILE A 388 3.96 -6.04 16.15
CA ILE A 388 3.53 -4.76 16.70
C ILE A 388 4.48 -3.62 16.28
N MET A 389 5.77 -3.91 16.22
CA MET A 389 6.78 -2.98 15.71
C MET A 389 6.49 -2.57 14.27
N PHE A 390 6.23 -3.54 13.39
CA PHE A 390 5.96 -3.27 11.98
C PHE A 390 4.63 -2.55 11.81
N LEU A 391 3.57 -2.97 12.52
CA LEU A 391 2.26 -2.33 12.51
C LEU A 391 2.37 -0.83 12.80
N ILE A 392 3.05 -0.45 13.88
CA ILE A 392 3.19 0.95 14.27
C ILE A 392 4.07 1.72 13.28
N SER A 393 5.19 1.13 12.84
CA SER A 393 6.12 1.76 11.89
C SER A 393 5.45 2.06 10.54
N GLU A 394 4.58 1.14 10.10
CA GLU A 394 3.93 1.17 8.79
C GLU A 394 2.64 1.98 8.80
N VAL A 395 1.88 2.02 9.91
CA VAL A 395 0.76 2.97 10.06
C VAL A 395 1.29 4.39 10.24
N HIS A 396 2.38 4.53 11.00
CA HIS A 396 3.00 5.81 11.32
C HIS A 396 1.99 6.79 11.96
N PRO A 397 1.41 6.43 13.13
CA PRO A 397 0.23 7.09 13.68
C PRO A 397 0.46 8.51 14.20
N PHE A 398 1.70 8.93 14.43
CA PHE A 398 2.04 10.24 15.02
C PHE A 398 2.79 11.13 14.01
N LEU A 399 2.88 12.44 14.31
CA LEU A 399 3.64 13.39 13.47
C LEU A 399 5.16 13.18 13.52
N ASP A 400 5.65 12.58 14.60
CA ASP A 400 7.06 12.27 14.85
C ASP A 400 7.14 11.11 15.88
N GLY A 401 8.31 10.57 16.17
CA GLY A 401 8.52 9.59 17.24
C GLY A 401 8.06 8.16 16.94
N ASN A 402 7.52 7.90 15.74
CA ASN A 402 6.95 6.60 15.38
C ASN A 402 7.95 5.44 15.44
N GLY A 403 9.17 5.63 14.95
CA GLY A 403 10.21 4.59 15.01
C GLY A 403 10.61 4.25 16.45
N ARG A 404 10.71 5.26 17.32
CA ARG A 404 11.02 5.09 18.75
C ARG A 404 9.89 4.36 19.47
N ILE A 405 8.64 4.78 19.27
CA ILE A 405 7.49 4.11 19.86
C ILE A 405 7.33 2.67 19.34
N ALA A 406 7.58 2.41 18.06
CA ALA A 406 7.56 1.06 17.53
C ALA A 406 8.58 0.14 18.23
N ARG A 407 9.81 0.63 18.48
CA ARG A 407 10.84 -0.12 19.24
C ARG A 407 10.48 -0.30 20.72
N VAL A 408 9.89 0.70 21.36
CA VAL A 408 9.39 0.58 22.75
C VAL A 408 8.30 -0.49 22.83
N MET A 409 7.34 -0.47 21.90
CA MET A 409 6.25 -1.46 21.85
C MET A 409 6.77 -2.87 21.54
N MET A 410 7.76 -2.99 20.66
CA MET A 410 8.47 -4.25 20.41
C MET A 410 9.10 -4.80 21.70
N ASN A 411 9.88 -3.99 22.40
CA ASN A 411 10.60 -4.42 23.59
C ASN A 411 9.68 -4.67 24.79
N ALA A 412 8.49 -4.07 24.82
CA ALA A 412 7.49 -4.37 25.84
C ALA A 412 7.00 -5.83 25.77
N GLU A 413 6.86 -6.41 24.56
CA GLU A 413 6.54 -7.84 24.41
C GLU A 413 7.63 -8.74 25.02
N PHE A 414 8.91 -8.41 24.79
CA PHE A 414 10.02 -9.18 25.35
C PHE A 414 10.09 -9.04 26.87
N VAL A 415 9.93 -7.82 27.42
CA VAL A 415 9.92 -7.61 28.87
C VAL A 415 8.73 -8.33 29.53
N HIS A 416 7.55 -8.30 28.91
CA HIS A 416 6.38 -9.04 29.38
C HIS A 416 6.63 -10.56 29.41
N ALA A 417 7.30 -11.10 28.39
CA ALA A 417 7.61 -12.51 28.26
C ALA A 417 8.88 -12.95 29.03
N GLY A 418 9.61 -12.04 29.68
CA GLY A 418 10.89 -12.35 30.34
C GLY A 418 12.03 -12.69 29.38
N GLN A 419 11.94 -12.22 28.14
CA GLN A 419 12.93 -12.47 27.09
C GLN A 419 13.86 -11.28 26.86
N SER A 420 15.04 -11.57 26.29
CA SER A 420 16.02 -10.56 25.91
C SER A 420 15.40 -9.57 24.93
N ARG A 421 15.45 -8.30 25.30
CA ARG A 421 15.08 -7.15 24.45
C ARG A 421 15.98 -7.06 23.22
N ILE A 422 15.54 -6.24 22.26
CA ILE A 422 16.28 -5.91 21.04
C ILE A 422 16.82 -4.48 21.13
N MET A 423 18.12 -4.35 20.92
CA MET A 423 18.84 -3.12 20.67
C MET A 423 19.24 -3.08 19.19
N ILE A 424 18.93 -1.99 18.51
CA ILE A 424 19.35 -1.76 17.12
C ILE A 424 20.48 -0.74 17.18
N PRO A 425 21.75 -1.15 17.08
CA PRO A 425 22.88 -0.24 17.21
C PRO A 425 23.07 0.62 15.95
N THR A 426 23.86 1.70 16.07
CA THR A 426 24.16 2.64 14.97
C THR A 426 24.63 1.93 13.70
N VAL A 427 25.57 1.00 13.85
CA VAL A 427 26.15 0.25 12.71
C VAL A 427 25.10 -0.58 11.96
N TYR A 428 23.99 -0.92 12.60
CA TYR A 428 22.93 -1.77 12.06
C TYR A 428 21.73 -0.98 11.50
N ARG A 429 21.85 0.36 11.44
CA ARG A 429 20.80 1.27 10.96
C ARG A 429 20.37 0.97 9.53
N GLU A 430 21.30 0.79 8.60
CA GLU A 430 20.96 0.56 7.20
C GLU A 430 20.33 -0.83 6.97
N ASP A 431 20.78 -1.87 7.67
CA ASP A 431 20.12 -3.18 7.67
C ASP A 431 18.69 -3.08 8.20
N TYR A 432 18.50 -2.37 9.31
CA TYR A 432 17.20 -2.14 9.92
C TYR A 432 16.22 -1.42 8.98
N LEU A 433 16.62 -0.26 8.46
CA LEU A 433 15.80 0.54 7.54
C LEU A 433 15.58 -0.17 6.20
N GLY A 434 16.61 -0.85 5.70
CA GLY A 434 16.56 -1.65 4.48
C GLY A 434 15.55 -2.79 4.58
N ALA A 435 15.53 -3.49 5.71
CA ALA A 435 14.61 -4.60 5.96
C ALA A 435 13.14 -4.13 6.04
N LEU A 436 12.87 -3.03 6.75
CA LEU A 436 11.55 -2.39 6.76
C LEU A 436 11.10 -1.99 5.36
N ARG A 437 11.96 -1.28 4.61
CA ARG A 437 11.65 -0.85 3.23
C ARG A 437 11.39 -2.04 2.31
N LYS A 438 12.13 -3.15 2.47
CA LYS A 438 11.95 -4.36 1.66
C LYS A 438 10.59 -5.01 1.94
N LEU A 439 10.18 -5.09 3.20
CA LEU A 439 8.84 -5.57 3.54
C LEU A 439 7.75 -4.66 2.96
N THR A 440 7.85 -3.34 3.13
CA THR A 440 6.88 -2.38 2.58
C THR A 440 6.79 -2.43 1.04
N ARG A 441 7.93 -2.48 0.33
CA ARG A 441 7.98 -2.33 -1.14
C ARG A 441 7.84 -3.63 -1.91
N SER A 442 8.36 -4.72 -1.35
CA SER A 442 8.40 -6.03 -2.01
C SER A 442 7.47 -7.05 -1.36
N SER A 443 6.78 -6.68 -0.27
CA SER A 443 5.91 -7.59 0.49
C SER A 443 6.60 -8.88 0.94
N ASP A 444 7.89 -8.78 1.28
CA ASP A 444 8.73 -9.92 1.69
C ASP A 444 9.14 -9.78 3.16
N PRO A 445 8.52 -10.54 4.09
CA PRO A 445 8.82 -10.48 5.53
C PRO A 445 10.17 -11.07 5.93
N SER A 446 10.78 -11.89 5.08
CA SER A 446 11.89 -12.77 5.47
C SER A 446 13.12 -12.01 5.96
N VAL A 447 13.46 -10.89 5.30
CA VAL A 447 14.62 -10.07 5.68
C VAL A 447 14.36 -9.30 6.98
N TYR A 448 13.13 -8.82 7.18
CA TYR A 448 12.72 -8.13 8.41
C TYR A 448 12.84 -9.04 9.64
N ILE A 449 12.34 -10.27 9.53
CA ILE A 449 12.39 -11.24 10.61
C ILE A 449 13.83 -11.64 10.94
N LYS A 450 14.64 -11.97 9.93
CA LYS A 450 16.06 -12.31 10.13
C LYS A 450 16.86 -11.15 10.74
N MET A 451 16.55 -9.91 10.36
CA MET A 451 17.17 -8.71 10.90
C MET A 451 16.87 -8.57 12.40
N LEU A 452 15.61 -8.77 12.82
CA LEU A 452 15.24 -8.75 14.23
C LEU A 452 15.85 -9.90 15.03
N GLN A 453 15.87 -11.12 14.50
CA GLN A 453 16.52 -12.27 15.16
C GLN A 453 18.01 -12.01 15.39
N ARG A 454 18.71 -11.42 14.40
CA ARG A 454 20.11 -11.04 14.54
C ARG A 454 20.29 -9.98 15.63
N ALA A 455 19.44 -8.95 15.66
CA ALA A 455 19.52 -7.89 16.66
C ALA A 455 19.19 -8.40 18.08
N GLN A 456 18.25 -9.33 18.23
CA GLN A 456 17.96 -9.97 19.51
C GLN A 456 19.13 -10.82 19.99
N LYS A 457 19.71 -11.62 19.10
CA LYS A 457 20.90 -12.43 19.42
C LYS A 457 22.09 -11.58 19.83
N PHE A 458 22.29 -10.42 19.19
CA PHE A 458 23.29 -9.43 19.60
C PHE A 458 23.03 -8.98 21.04
N SER A 459 21.81 -8.54 21.30
CA SER A 459 21.40 -7.98 22.58
C SER A 459 21.53 -8.99 23.72
N SER A 460 21.23 -10.26 23.46
CA SER A 460 21.30 -11.33 24.47
C SER A 460 22.73 -11.66 24.91
N GLN A 461 23.75 -11.32 24.11
CA GLN A 461 25.15 -11.48 24.51
C GLN A 461 25.61 -10.43 25.52
N LEU A 462 24.89 -9.31 25.67
CA LEU A 462 25.32 -8.18 26.49
C LEU A 462 25.01 -8.38 27.98
N ASP A 463 26.04 -8.44 28.81
CA ASP A 463 25.89 -8.39 30.28
C ASP A 463 25.90 -6.93 30.75
N ALA A 464 24.76 -6.48 31.28
CA ALA A 464 24.52 -5.13 31.73
C ALA A 464 24.72 -4.93 33.24
N SER A 465 25.25 -5.93 33.95
CA SER A 465 25.45 -5.86 35.42
C SER A 465 26.34 -4.70 35.86
N ASP A 466 27.28 -4.28 35.01
CA ASP A 466 28.11 -3.09 35.21
C ASP A 466 28.11 -2.21 33.94
N PHE A 467 27.95 -0.89 34.12
CA PHE A 467 27.80 0.05 33.01
C PHE A 467 29.05 0.14 32.14
N LEU A 468 30.23 0.28 32.75
CA LEU A 468 31.50 0.45 32.03
C LEU A 468 31.89 -0.84 31.29
N ASN A 469 31.61 -1.99 31.87
CA ASN A 469 31.80 -3.27 31.21
C ASN A 469 30.82 -3.46 30.04
N LEU A 470 29.56 -3.04 30.18
CA LEU A 470 28.58 -3.05 29.10
C LEU A 470 29.02 -2.17 27.93
N GLU A 471 29.46 -0.95 28.22
CA GLU A 471 29.98 -0.03 27.21
C GLU A 471 31.14 -0.63 26.41
N LYS A 472 32.13 -1.22 27.11
CA LYS A 472 33.26 -1.92 26.48
C LYS A 472 32.83 -3.14 25.65
N GLN A 473 31.82 -3.88 26.10
CA GLN A 473 31.25 -4.98 25.30
C GLN A 473 30.64 -4.45 24.00
N ILE A 474 29.84 -3.38 24.08
CA ILE A 474 29.19 -2.75 22.92
C ILE A 474 30.24 -2.18 21.94
N GLU A 475 31.29 -1.52 22.43
CA GLU A 475 32.36 -0.97 21.59
C GLU A 475 33.06 -2.05 20.75
N LYS A 476 33.36 -3.21 21.34
CA LYS A 476 33.98 -4.36 20.66
C LYS A 476 33.15 -4.91 19.49
N THR A 477 31.85 -4.64 19.48
CA THR A 477 30.93 -5.13 18.42
C THR A 477 30.85 -4.21 17.21
N ASN A 478 31.56 -3.06 17.23
CA ASN A 478 31.39 -1.92 16.32
C ASN A 478 30.05 -1.22 16.44
N ALA A 479 29.24 -1.47 17.47
CA ALA A 479 27.87 -0.96 17.56
C ALA A 479 27.75 0.57 17.42
N PHE A 480 28.74 1.33 17.88
CA PHE A 480 28.75 2.80 17.79
C PHE A 480 29.17 3.35 16.42
N LYS A 481 29.75 2.53 15.53
CA LYS A 481 30.23 2.99 14.22
C LYS A 481 29.08 3.18 13.23
N GLU A 482 29.29 4.01 12.21
CA GLU A 482 28.32 4.16 11.13
C GLU A 482 28.25 2.90 10.25
N SER A 483 27.07 2.62 9.66
CA SER A 483 26.87 1.44 8.79
C SER A 483 27.82 1.40 7.58
N ALA A 484 28.33 2.55 7.13
CA ALA A 484 29.30 2.64 6.03
C ALA A 484 30.73 2.26 6.45
N GLU A 485 31.04 2.28 7.75
CA GLU A 485 32.39 2.12 8.28
C GLU A 485 32.67 0.71 8.79
N ALA A 486 31.64 0.00 9.24
CA ALA A 486 31.78 -1.31 9.86
C ALA A 486 30.52 -2.16 9.72
N VAL A 487 30.65 -3.41 10.17
CA VAL A 487 29.54 -4.36 10.31
C VAL A 487 29.45 -4.77 11.78
N LEU A 488 28.23 -4.98 12.27
CA LEU A 488 27.96 -5.51 13.61
C LEU A 488 28.61 -6.89 13.80
N LYS A 489 29.45 -7.05 14.83
CA LYS A 489 30.17 -8.30 15.17
C LYS A 489 29.82 -8.74 16.60
N PHE A 490 29.43 -9.99 16.82
CA PHE A 490 29.18 -10.55 18.16
C PHE A 490 29.09 -12.07 18.09
#